data_AF-A0A540WHJ8-F1
#
_entry.id   AF-A0A540WHJ8-F1
#
_cell.length_a   1.000
_cell.length_b   1.000
_cell.length_c   1.000
_cell.angle_alpha   90.00
_cell.angle_beta   90.00
_cell.angle_gamma   90.00
#
_symmetry.space_group_name_H-M   'P 1'
#
loop_
_entity.id
_entity.type
_entity.pdbx_description
1 polymer ?
#
loop_
_entity_poly.entity_id
_entity_poly.type
_entity_poly.pdbx_seq_one_letter_code
_entity_poly.pdbx_strand_id
1 'polypeptide(L)'
;GRLLLFSVLAQLWLLVVLGSWLLRGIERDLRPLADLQDAMARRDAADLQPLPGALTAGARTSDVERLGEALDGLLARVRRGLQAQREFAGNVAHELRTPLAGIRAQAANALAQDDPAVWRGELQGIADTEQRASRTVDQLLALARAAEGEIALPLQTVALDALVRGVLLRYLPRADALGVDLGAEGLDVPVAVRGDAG
;
A
#
# COMPACT_ATOMS: atom_id res chain seq x y z
N GLY A 1 69.68 -34.71 -11.02
CA GLY A 1 69.61 -33.70 -9.95
C GLY A 1 69.02 -32.39 -10.43
N ARG A 2 69.80 -31.55 -11.14
CA ARG A 2 69.40 -30.19 -11.55
C ARG A 2 68.09 -30.09 -12.34
N LEU A 3 67.85 -30.97 -13.32
CA LEU A 3 66.61 -30.94 -14.13
C LEU A 3 65.34 -31.18 -13.31
N LEU A 4 65.39 -32.09 -12.32
CA LEU A 4 64.28 -32.35 -11.41
C LEU A 4 64.02 -31.16 -10.47
N LEU A 5 65.08 -30.52 -9.97
CA LEU A 5 64.96 -29.30 -9.15
C LEU A 5 64.33 -28.14 -9.92
N PHE A 6 64.72 -27.93 -11.19
CA PHE A 6 64.10 -26.92 -12.04
C PHE A 6 62.62 -27.20 -12.32
N SER A 7 62.26 -28.46 -12.57
CA SER A 7 60.86 -28.86 -12.78
C SER A 7 60.01 -28.64 -11.54
N VAL A 8 60.49 -29.03 -10.36
CA VAL A 8 59.78 -28.83 -9.09
C VAL A 8 59.61 -27.34 -8.78
N LEU A 9 60.66 -26.54 -8.99
CA LEU A 9 60.59 -25.08 -8.81
C LEU A 9 59.58 -24.43 -9.76
N ALA A 10 59.57 -24.80 -11.04
CA ALA A 10 58.61 -24.30 -12.01
C ALA A 10 57.16 -24.67 -11.65
N GLN A 11 56.96 -25.90 -11.15
CA GLN A 11 55.64 -26.41 -10.76
C GLN A 11 55.12 -25.72 -9.49
N LEU A 12 55.99 -25.47 -8.51
CA LEU A 12 55.65 -24.64 -7.34
C LEU A 12 55.31 -23.21 -7.74
N TRP A 13 56.07 -22.62 -8.67
CA TRP A 13 55.79 -21.28 -9.18
C TRP A 13 54.42 -21.19 -9.86
N LEU A 14 54.09 -22.18 -10.70
CA LEU A 14 52.79 -22.28 -11.35
C LEU A 14 51.65 -22.38 -10.35
N LEU A 15 51.80 -23.18 -9.29
CA LEU A 15 50.80 -23.31 -8.22
C LEU A 15 50.59 -21.99 -7.48
N VAL A 16 51.66 -21.25 -7.17
CA VAL A 16 51.56 -19.94 -6.51
C VAL A 16 50.84 -18.93 -7.40
N VAL A 17 51.18 -18.88 -8.70
CA VAL A 17 50.50 -17.98 -9.65
C VAL A 17 49.03 -18.34 -9.78
N LEU A 18 48.72 -19.62 -9.97
CA LEU A 18 47.35 -20.08 -10.14
C LEU A 18 46.51 -19.84 -8.88
N GLY A 19 47.07 -20.13 -7.70
CA GLY A 19 46.43 -19.86 -6.42
C GLY A 19 46.20 -18.36 -6.20
N SER A 20 47.19 -17.52 -6.50
CA SER A 20 47.07 -16.07 -6.36
C SER A 20 46.07 -15.47 -7.36
N TRP A 21 45.98 -16.02 -8.57
CA TRP A 21 44.98 -15.65 -9.56
C TRP A 21 43.56 -16.04 -9.12
N LEU A 22 43.38 -17.26 -8.60
CA LEU A 22 42.10 -17.75 -8.12
C LEU A 22 41.60 -16.95 -6.90
N LEU A 23 42.48 -16.70 -5.92
CA LEU A 23 42.14 -15.91 -4.72
C LEU A 23 41.75 -14.48 -5.09
N ARG A 24 42.46 -13.84 -6.03
CA ARG A 24 42.08 -12.51 -6.54
C ARG A 24 40.74 -12.52 -7.29
N GLY A 25 40.41 -13.61 -7.99
CA GLY A 25 39.10 -13.78 -8.61
C GLY A 25 37.97 -13.83 -7.57
N ILE A 26 38.13 -14.67 -6.55
CA ILE A 26 37.15 -14.85 -5.48
C ILE A 26 36.96 -13.56 -4.67
N GLU A 27 38.04 -12.88 -4.26
CA GLU A 27 37.94 -11.59 -3.56
C GLU A 27 37.21 -10.54 -4.39
N ARG A 28 37.44 -10.53 -5.71
CA ARG A 28 36.78 -9.59 -6.63
C ARG A 28 35.28 -9.87 -6.78
N ASP A 29 34.88 -11.13 -6.74
CA ASP A 29 33.48 -11.54 -6.90
C ASP A 29 32.68 -11.42 -5.58
N LEU A 30 33.33 -11.52 -4.42
CA LEU A 30 32.68 -11.40 -3.11
C LEU A 30 32.61 -9.96 -2.57
N ARG A 31 33.50 -9.07 -3.03
CA ARG A 31 33.52 -7.66 -2.59
C ARG A 31 32.18 -6.92 -2.80
N PRO A 32 31.47 -7.07 -3.93
CA PRO A 32 30.16 -6.44 -4.11
C PRO A 32 29.11 -6.92 -3.10
N LEU A 33 29.18 -8.17 -2.63
CA LEU A 33 28.29 -8.68 -1.60
C LEU A 33 28.59 -8.06 -0.23
N ALA A 34 29.87 -7.88 0.11
CA ALA A 34 30.27 -7.17 1.31
C ALA A 34 29.83 -5.70 1.26
N ASP A 35 29.98 -5.03 0.11
CA ASP A 35 29.54 -3.65 -0.07
C ASP A 35 28.00 -3.52 0.04
N LEU A 36 27.24 -4.48 -0.49
CA LEU A 36 25.78 -4.56 -0.31
C LEU A 36 25.38 -4.82 1.15
N GLN A 37 26.08 -5.73 1.84
CA GLN A 37 25.86 -6.00 3.26
C GLN A 37 26.12 -4.77 4.11
N ASP A 38 27.23 -4.06 3.87
CA ASP A 38 27.59 -2.84 4.58
C ASP A 38 26.60 -1.71 4.32
N ALA A 39 26.16 -1.54 3.05
CA ALA A 39 25.14 -0.58 2.68
C ALA A 39 23.80 -0.87 3.40
N MET A 40 23.49 -2.15 3.61
CA MET A 40 22.31 -2.55 4.36
C MET A 40 22.45 -2.42 5.88
N ALA A 41 23.61 -2.77 6.44
CA ALA A 41 23.87 -2.69 7.87
C ALA A 41 23.93 -1.25 8.39
N ARG A 42 24.32 -0.30 7.53
CA ARG A 42 24.34 1.14 7.85
C ARG A 42 22.99 1.83 7.65
N ARG A 43 22.00 1.12 7.09
CA ARG A 43 20.69 1.67 6.80
C ARG A 43 19.79 1.60 8.02
N ASP A 44 19.22 2.74 8.38
CA ASP A 44 18.19 2.82 9.40
C ASP A 44 16.89 2.20 8.87
N ALA A 45 16.03 1.66 9.74
CA ALA A 45 14.76 1.04 9.35
C ALA A 45 13.81 2.01 8.62
N ALA A 46 14.05 3.32 8.79
CA ALA A 46 13.32 4.39 8.11
C ALA A 46 13.92 4.80 6.75
N ASP A 47 15.15 4.40 6.42
CA ASP A 47 15.81 4.73 5.16
C ASP A 47 15.55 3.65 4.10
N LEU A 48 14.55 3.93 3.25
CA LEU A 48 14.11 3.08 2.14
C LEU A 48 14.49 3.66 0.77
N GLN A 49 15.55 4.47 0.71
CA GLN A 49 16.04 4.97 -0.57
C GLN A 49 16.52 3.80 -1.47
N PRO A 50 16.63 3.99 -2.79
CA PRO A 50 17.28 3.00 -3.66
C PRO A 50 18.72 2.74 -3.22
N LEU A 51 19.25 1.55 -3.45
CA LEU A 51 20.68 1.29 -3.32
C LEU A 51 21.44 2.15 -4.36
N PRO A 52 22.66 2.62 -4.05
CA PRO A 52 23.47 3.35 -5.01
C PRO A 52 23.69 2.51 -6.28
N GLY A 53 23.46 3.10 -7.45
CA GLY A 53 23.62 2.43 -8.75
C GLY A 53 25.02 1.84 -9.01
N ALA A 54 26.04 2.31 -8.27
CA ALA A 54 27.38 1.75 -8.31
C ALA A 54 27.48 0.33 -7.71
N LEU A 55 26.57 -0.03 -6.80
CA LEU A 55 26.51 -1.36 -6.17
C LEU A 55 25.70 -2.36 -7.01
N THR A 56 24.73 -1.88 -7.79
CA THR A 56 23.91 -2.70 -8.69
C THR A 56 24.59 -2.87 -10.06
N ALA A 57 25.16 -1.81 -10.65
CA ALA A 57 25.80 -1.85 -11.97
C ALA A 57 27.30 -2.22 -11.94
N GLY A 58 27.92 -2.32 -10.76
CA GLY A 58 29.35 -2.61 -10.58
C GLY A 58 29.70 -4.10 -10.48
N ALA A 59 28.71 -4.97 -10.25
CA ALA A 59 28.93 -6.39 -10.09
C ALA A 59 28.94 -7.09 -11.46
N ARG A 60 30.13 -7.39 -11.99
CA ARG A 60 30.31 -8.03 -13.31
C ARG A 60 29.76 -9.46 -13.39
N THR A 61 29.32 -10.04 -12.27
CA THR A 61 28.62 -11.32 -12.17
C THR A 61 27.12 -11.08 -12.09
N SER A 62 26.38 -11.59 -13.07
CA SER A 62 24.93 -11.40 -13.27
C SER A 62 24.04 -11.64 -12.05
N ASP A 63 24.50 -12.39 -11.05
CA ASP A 63 23.69 -12.85 -9.94
C ASP A 63 23.62 -11.82 -8.80
N VAL A 64 24.69 -11.05 -8.58
CA VAL A 64 24.73 -10.01 -7.53
C VAL A 64 23.96 -8.76 -7.98
N GLU A 65 24.05 -8.41 -9.27
CA GLU A 65 23.23 -7.36 -9.87
C GLU A 65 21.73 -7.68 -9.74
N ARG A 66 21.31 -8.91 -10.09
CA ARG A 66 19.91 -9.37 -9.92
C ARG A 66 19.44 -9.32 -8.46
N LEU A 67 20.32 -9.64 -7.50
CA LEU A 67 20.00 -9.54 -6.08
C LEU A 67 19.78 -8.08 -5.65
N GLY A 68 20.65 -7.19 -6.11
CA GLY A 68 20.52 -5.75 -5.87
C GLY A 68 19.22 -5.18 -6.43
N GLU A 69 18.87 -5.53 -7.67
CA GLU A 69 17.60 -5.15 -8.30
C GLU A 69 16.38 -5.69 -7.54
N ALA A 70 16.42 -6.95 -7.09
CA ALA A 70 15.34 -7.56 -6.32
C ALA A 70 15.13 -6.86 -4.96
N LEU A 71 16.23 -6.50 -4.30
CA LEU A 71 16.22 -5.77 -3.04
C LEU A 71 15.71 -4.34 -3.21
N ASP A 72 16.15 -3.62 -4.24
CA ASP A 72 15.61 -2.30 -4.59
C ASP A 72 14.12 -2.35 -4.90
N GLY A 73 13.68 -3.38 -5.63
CA GLY A 73 12.27 -3.64 -5.89
C GLY A 73 11.47 -3.85 -4.60
N LEU A 74 12.03 -4.55 -3.62
CA LEU A 74 11.41 -4.75 -2.30
C LEU A 74 11.34 -3.45 -1.52
N LEU A 75 12.44 -2.69 -1.42
CA LEU A 75 12.48 -1.40 -0.73
C LEU A 75 11.47 -0.41 -1.36
N ALA A 76 11.36 -0.41 -2.69
CA ALA A 76 10.37 0.40 -3.40
C ALA A 76 8.92 -0.03 -3.10
N ARG A 77 8.64 -1.32 -2.90
CA ARG A 77 7.31 -1.79 -2.45
C ARG A 77 7.02 -1.35 -1.02
N VAL A 78 7.96 -1.52 -0.10
CA VAL A 78 7.82 -1.10 1.31
C VAL A 78 7.59 0.40 1.39
N ARG A 79 8.37 1.21 0.66
CA ARG A 79 8.21 2.67 0.61
C ARG A 79 6.83 3.10 0.14
N ARG A 80 6.31 2.47 -0.92
CA ARG A 80 4.95 2.74 -1.41
C ARG A 80 3.88 2.37 -0.39
N GLY A 81 4.03 1.22 0.29
CA GLY A 81 3.10 0.81 1.35
C GLY A 81 3.08 1.80 2.52
N LEU A 82 4.25 2.20 3.03
CA LEU A 82 4.34 3.19 4.11
C LEU A 82 3.81 4.56 3.71
N GLN A 83 4.04 5.00 2.47
CA GLN A 83 3.47 6.25 1.98
C GLN A 83 1.94 6.19 1.95
N ALA A 84 1.37 5.11 1.40
CA ALA A 84 -0.08 4.91 1.39
C ALA A 84 -0.67 4.87 2.80
N GLN A 85 0.00 4.22 3.76
CA GLN A 85 -0.42 4.19 5.16
C GLN A 85 -0.42 5.59 5.81
N ARG A 86 0.60 6.41 5.53
CA ARG A 86 0.68 7.80 6.02
C ARG A 86 -0.41 8.68 5.44
N GLU A 87 -0.64 8.58 4.13
CA GLU A 87 -1.72 9.30 3.43
C GLU A 87 -3.09 8.88 3.96
N PHE A 88 -3.32 7.57 4.13
CA PHE A 88 -4.54 7.04 4.73
C PHE A 88 -4.77 7.57 6.15
N ALA A 89 -3.76 7.51 7.03
CA ALA A 89 -3.86 8.02 8.39
C ALA A 89 -4.16 9.54 8.42
N GLY A 90 -3.53 10.29 7.51
CA GLY A 90 -3.81 11.72 7.33
C GLY A 90 -5.25 11.99 6.90
N ASN A 91 -5.76 11.24 5.93
CA ASN A 91 -7.13 11.37 5.43
C ASN A 91 -8.15 10.99 6.51
N VAL A 92 -7.95 9.87 7.22
CA VAL A 92 -8.80 9.46 8.34
C VAL A 92 -8.85 10.55 9.42
N ALA A 93 -7.70 11.09 9.81
CA ALA A 93 -7.65 12.15 10.81
C ALA A 93 -8.40 13.42 10.37
N HIS A 94 -8.31 13.77 9.08
CA HIS A 94 -9.04 14.90 8.52
C HIS A 94 -10.55 14.66 8.51
N GLU A 95 -10.99 13.51 7.98
CA GLU A 95 -12.39 13.10 7.89
C GLU A 95 -13.06 13.00 9.27
N LEU A 96 -12.33 12.62 10.32
CA LEU A 96 -12.85 12.58 11.69
C LEU A 96 -12.90 13.95 12.37
N ARG A 97 -11.99 14.88 12.02
CA ARG A 97 -11.93 16.19 12.67
C ARG A 97 -13.19 17.02 12.40
N THR A 98 -13.74 16.93 11.20
CA THR A 98 -14.96 17.65 10.78
C THR A 98 -16.20 17.29 11.59
N PRO A 99 -16.64 16.02 11.67
CA PRO A 99 -17.79 15.65 12.48
C PRO A 99 -17.55 15.88 13.98
N LEU A 100 -16.33 15.68 14.49
CA LEU A 100 -16.00 16.00 15.88
C LEU A 100 -16.13 17.51 16.18
N ALA A 101 -15.73 18.38 15.24
CA ALA A 101 -15.95 19.81 15.37
C ALA A 101 -17.45 20.17 15.35
N GLY A 102 -18.24 19.49 14.51
CA GLY A 102 -19.69 19.64 14.47
C GLY A 102 -20.36 19.25 15.79
N ILE A 103 -20.04 18.06 16.32
CA ILE A 103 -20.53 17.60 17.63
C ILE A 103 -20.14 18.58 18.74
N ARG A 104 -18.90 19.09 18.73
CA ARG A 104 -18.44 20.07 19.72
C ARG A 104 -19.22 21.39 19.63
N ALA A 105 -19.50 21.88 18.42
CA ALA A 105 -20.26 23.10 18.23
C ALA A 105 -21.71 22.97 18.71
N GLN A 106 -22.37 21.86 18.36
CA GLN A 106 -23.74 21.56 18.80
C GLN A 106 -23.82 21.38 20.32
N ALA A 107 -22.87 20.65 20.91
CA ALA A 107 -22.79 20.51 22.36
C ALA A 107 -22.57 21.85 23.07
N ALA A 108 -21.69 22.71 22.52
CA ALA A 108 -21.47 24.04 23.08
C ALA A 108 -22.72 24.92 22.98
N ASN A 109 -23.45 24.85 21.86
CA ASN A 109 -24.71 25.58 21.70
C ASN A 109 -25.79 25.08 22.67
N ALA A 110 -25.93 23.75 22.82
CA ALA A 110 -26.87 23.14 23.76
C ALA A 110 -26.61 23.62 25.20
N LEU A 111 -25.34 23.66 25.63
CA LEU A 111 -24.93 24.11 26.96
C LEU A 111 -25.16 25.61 27.20
N ALA A 112 -25.29 26.42 26.15
CA ALA A 112 -25.51 27.87 26.25
C ALA A 112 -26.99 28.27 26.28
N GLN A 113 -27.90 27.31 26.14
CA GLN A 113 -29.34 27.53 26.02
C GLN A 113 -30.06 26.94 27.24
N ASP A 114 -31.21 27.52 27.61
CA ASP A 114 -32.07 27.01 28.70
C ASP A 114 -33.41 26.46 28.19
N ASP A 115 -33.65 26.49 26.87
CA ASP A 115 -34.89 25.99 26.26
C ASP A 115 -34.81 24.48 25.97
N PRO A 116 -35.67 23.64 26.59
CA PRO A 116 -35.72 22.21 26.32
C PRO A 116 -36.01 21.83 24.86
N ALA A 117 -36.68 22.68 24.08
CA ALA A 117 -36.90 22.43 22.66
C ALA A 117 -35.58 22.55 21.87
N VAL A 118 -34.77 23.57 22.18
CA VAL A 118 -33.44 23.76 21.58
C VAL A 118 -32.51 22.63 21.98
N TRP A 119 -32.55 22.19 23.24
CA TRP A 119 -31.76 21.03 23.71
C TRP A 119 -32.05 19.76 22.92
N ARG A 120 -33.33 19.44 22.69
CA ARG A 120 -33.67 18.26 21.88
C ARG A 120 -33.15 18.36 20.45
N GLY A 121 -33.26 19.55 19.85
CA GLY A 121 -32.74 19.80 18.50
C GLY A 121 -31.22 19.60 18.41
N GLU A 122 -30.47 20.13 19.35
CA GLU A 122 -29.01 19.96 19.41
C GLU A 122 -28.61 18.52 19.68
N LEU A 123 -29.28 17.82 20.60
CA LEU A 123 -29.02 16.40 20.87
C LEU A 123 -29.33 15.51 19.65
N GLN A 124 -30.39 15.80 18.90
CA GLN A 124 -30.66 15.14 17.62
C GLN A 124 -29.56 15.45 16.59
N GLY A 125 -29.12 16.71 16.50
CA GLY A 125 -28.03 17.09 15.63
C GLY A 125 -26.71 16.36 15.94
N ILE A 126 -26.41 16.18 17.23
CA ILE A 126 -25.24 15.41 17.69
C ILE A 126 -25.37 13.95 17.26
N ALA A 127 -26.53 13.33 17.51
CA ALA A 127 -26.79 11.94 17.11
C ALA A 127 -26.66 11.74 15.58
N ASP A 128 -27.19 12.67 14.78
CA ASP A 128 -27.08 12.63 13.32
C ASP A 128 -25.62 12.78 12.84
N THR A 129 -24.85 13.64 13.51
CA THR A 129 -23.43 13.87 13.18
C THR A 129 -22.56 12.67 13.56
N GLU A 130 -22.84 12.07 14.72
CA GLU A 130 -22.20 10.84 15.19
C GLU A 130 -22.47 9.68 14.21
N GLN A 131 -23.72 9.48 13.80
CA GLN A 131 -24.07 8.41 12.86
C GLN A 131 -23.41 8.60 11.48
N ARG A 132 -23.19 9.85 11.05
CA ARG A 132 -22.38 10.13 9.84
C ARG A 132 -20.92 9.75 10.06
N ALA A 133 -20.33 10.14 11.19
CA ALA A 133 -18.94 9.81 11.51
C ALA A 133 -18.71 8.29 11.59
N SER A 134 -19.61 7.55 12.22
CA SER A 134 -19.56 6.09 12.29
C SER A 134 -19.56 5.46 10.89
N ARG A 135 -20.46 5.88 9.99
CA ARG A 135 -20.47 5.39 8.60
C ARG A 135 -19.18 5.69 7.86
N THR A 136 -18.58 6.87 8.07
CA THR A 136 -17.29 7.21 7.46
C THR A 136 -16.18 6.30 7.99
N VAL A 137 -16.15 6.00 9.29
CA VAL A 137 -15.21 5.04 9.87
C VAL A 137 -15.36 3.66 9.24
N ASP A 138 -16.58 3.17 9.10
CA ASP A 138 -16.85 1.86 8.50
C ASP A 138 -16.38 1.81 7.04
N GLN A 139 -16.61 2.88 6.27
CA GLN A 139 -16.12 3.01 4.89
C GLN A 139 -14.59 3.01 4.81
N LEU A 140 -13.92 3.75 5.71
CA LEU A 140 -12.46 3.81 5.77
C LEU A 140 -11.86 2.45 6.16
N LEU A 141 -12.49 1.72 7.09
CA LEU A 141 -12.07 0.35 7.47
C LEU A 141 -12.28 -0.64 6.32
N ALA A 142 -13.39 -0.55 5.59
CA ALA A 142 -13.63 -1.37 4.42
C ALA A 142 -12.57 -1.13 3.33
N LEU A 143 -12.22 0.14 3.08
CA LEU A 143 -11.17 0.53 2.15
C LEU A 143 -9.79 0.01 2.58
N ALA A 144 -9.43 0.12 3.87
CA ALA A 144 -8.17 -0.38 4.38
C ALA A 144 -8.02 -1.90 4.16
N ARG A 145 -9.06 -2.68 4.48
CA ARG A 145 -9.08 -4.12 4.24
C ARG A 145 -8.98 -4.47 2.76
N ALA A 146 -9.59 -3.68 1.89
CA ALA A 146 -9.54 -3.86 0.44
C ALA A 146 -8.10 -3.65 -0.09
N ALA A 147 -7.39 -2.66 0.45
CA ALA A 147 -6.02 -2.35 0.08
C ALA A 147 -5.01 -3.42 0.53
N GLU A 148 -5.27 -4.11 1.64
CA GLU A 148 -4.43 -5.21 2.14
C GLU A 148 -4.63 -6.52 1.35
N GLY A 149 -5.59 -6.57 0.43
CA GLY A 149 -5.91 -7.78 -0.34
C GLY A 149 -6.55 -8.88 0.51
N GLU A 150 -6.91 -8.59 1.76
CA GLU A 150 -7.53 -9.54 2.69
C GLU A 150 -9.02 -9.76 2.41
N ILE A 151 -9.65 -8.93 1.57
CA ILE A 151 -11.03 -9.18 1.16
C ILE A 151 -11.05 -10.19 0.01
N ALA A 152 -11.00 -11.47 0.37
CA ALA A 152 -11.62 -12.50 -0.44
C ALA A 152 -13.14 -12.29 -0.39
N LEU A 153 -13.63 -11.29 -1.12
CA LEU A 153 -15.06 -11.07 -1.31
C LEU A 153 -15.63 -12.39 -1.85
N PRO A 154 -16.59 -13.05 -1.18
CA PRO A 154 -17.23 -14.23 -1.72
C PRO A 154 -18.08 -13.76 -2.91
N LEU A 155 -17.46 -13.72 -4.09
CA LEU A 155 -18.13 -13.27 -5.30
C LEU A 155 -19.30 -14.21 -5.56
N GLN A 156 -20.51 -13.70 -5.48
CA GLN A 156 -21.72 -14.43 -5.84
C GLN A 156 -22.26 -13.92 -7.17
N THR A 157 -23.20 -14.67 -7.73
CA THR A 157 -23.88 -14.23 -8.96
C THR A 157 -24.90 -13.18 -8.55
N VAL A 158 -24.70 -11.95 -9.03
CA VAL A 158 -25.58 -10.81 -8.77
C VAL A 158 -26.32 -10.45 -10.06
N ALA A 159 -27.65 -10.39 -10.00
CA ALA A 159 -28.49 -9.87 -11.09
C ALA A 159 -28.37 -8.34 -11.12
N LEU A 160 -27.43 -7.85 -11.93
CA LEU A 160 -27.07 -6.44 -12.04
C LEU A 160 -28.26 -5.61 -12.53
N ASP A 161 -29.06 -6.16 -13.44
CA ASP A 161 -30.28 -5.52 -13.96
C ASP A 161 -31.29 -5.24 -12.84
N ALA A 162 -31.51 -6.21 -11.95
CA ALA A 162 -32.41 -6.06 -10.81
C ALA A 162 -31.86 -5.08 -9.77
N LEU A 163 -30.56 -5.12 -9.50
CA LEU A 163 -29.89 -4.22 -8.55
C LEU A 163 -29.96 -2.77 -9.02
N VAL A 164 -29.60 -2.49 -10.27
CA VAL A 164 -29.68 -1.15 -10.86
C VAL A 164 -31.12 -0.63 -10.87
N ARG A 165 -32.10 -1.48 -11.20
CA ARG A 165 -33.52 -1.12 -11.14
C ARG A 165 -33.96 -0.75 -9.73
N GLY A 166 -33.52 -1.49 -8.72
CA GLY A 166 -33.79 -1.18 -7.32
C GLY A 166 -33.20 0.16 -6.87
N VAL A 167 -31.96 0.47 -7.31
CA VAL A 167 -31.32 1.76 -7.05
C VAL A 167 -32.07 2.90 -7.75
N LEU A 168 -32.43 2.75 -9.02
CA LEU A 168 -33.20 3.76 -9.76
C LEU A 168 -34.53 4.10 -9.06
N LEU A 169 -35.30 3.07 -8.69
CA LEU A 169 -36.57 3.26 -7.97
C LEU A 169 -36.40 3.97 -6.63
N ARG A 170 -35.27 3.75 -5.95
CA ARG A 170 -34.96 4.41 -4.68
C ARG A 170 -34.66 5.91 -4.85
N TYR A 171 -34.05 6.31 -5.96
CA TYR A 171 -33.59 7.68 -6.19
C TYR A 171 -34.48 8.52 -7.11
N LEU A 172 -35.41 7.91 -7.84
CA LEU A 172 -36.41 8.57 -8.70
C LEU A 172 -37.12 9.76 -8.01
N PRO A 173 -37.67 9.62 -6.78
CA PRO A 173 -38.36 10.74 -6.12
C PRO A 173 -37.47 11.96 -5.87
N ARG A 174 -36.17 11.73 -5.66
CA ARG A 174 -35.19 12.80 -5.45
C ARG A 174 -34.77 13.45 -6.77
N ALA A 175 -34.66 12.65 -7.83
CA ALA A 175 -34.37 13.14 -9.18
C ALA A 175 -35.51 14.05 -9.67
N ASP A 176 -36.76 13.63 -9.47
CA ASP A 176 -37.96 14.43 -9.77
C ASP A 176 -37.97 15.76 -9.01
N ALA A 177 -37.67 15.73 -7.69
CA ALA A 177 -37.61 16.93 -6.86
C ALA A 177 -36.52 17.93 -7.33
N LEU A 178 -35.50 17.46 -8.03
CA LEU A 178 -34.40 18.26 -8.58
C LEU A 178 -34.60 18.59 -10.07
N GLY A 179 -35.67 18.10 -10.70
CA GLY A 179 -35.90 18.25 -12.15
C GLY A 179 -34.85 17.57 -13.02
N VAL A 180 -34.23 16.50 -12.52
CA VAL A 180 -33.17 15.74 -13.21
C VAL A 180 -33.78 14.46 -13.78
N ASP A 181 -33.51 14.20 -15.07
CA ASP A 181 -33.86 12.92 -15.69
C ASP A 181 -32.89 11.82 -15.23
N LEU A 182 -33.43 10.72 -14.71
CA LEU A 182 -32.67 9.60 -14.17
C LEU A 182 -33.22 8.29 -14.75
N GLY A 183 -32.42 7.66 -15.60
CA GLY A 183 -32.72 6.36 -16.21
C GLY A 183 -31.48 5.51 -16.38
N ALA A 184 -31.67 4.28 -16.85
CA ALA A 184 -30.59 3.41 -17.30
C ALA A 184 -30.99 2.69 -18.59
N GLU A 185 -30.03 2.54 -19.49
CA GLU A 185 -30.17 1.82 -20.75
C GLU A 185 -29.68 0.37 -20.58
N GLY A 186 -30.25 -0.55 -21.37
CA GLY A 186 -29.79 -1.95 -21.41
C GLY A 186 -30.25 -2.83 -20.24
N LEU A 187 -31.26 -2.39 -19.47
CA LEU A 187 -31.89 -3.19 -18.42
C LEU A 187 -32.95 -4.19 -18.94
N ASP A 188 -33.11 -4.28 -20.26
CA ASP A 188 -34.10 -5.12 -20.93
C ASP A 188 -33.64 -6.58 -21.05
N VAL A 189 -32.35 -6.82 -20.83
CA VAL A 189 -31.72 -8.14 -20.83
C VAL A 189 -31.23 -8.43 -19.41
N PRO A 190 -31.49 -9.61 -18.85
CA PRO A 190 -30.92 -9.99 -17.56
C PRO A 190 -29.39 -10.00 -17.64
N VAL A 191 -28.73 -9.25 -16.76
CA VAL A 191 -27.27 -9.16 -16.72
C VAL A 191 -26.80 -9.70 -15.38
N ALA A 192 -26.13 -10.84 -15.40
CA ALA A 192 -25.53 -11.43 -14.21
C ALA A 192 -24.03 -11.15 -14.18
N VAL A 193 -23.54 -10.65 -13.04
CA VAL A 193 -22.10 -10.42 -12.81
C VAL A 193 -21.65 -11.15 -11.56
N ARG A 194 -20.35 -11.50 -11.50
CA ARG A 194 -19.75 -11.94 -10.24
C ARG A 194 -19.38 -10.71 -9.42
N GLY A 195 -20.06 -10.55 -8.30
CA GLY A 195 -19.88 -9.40 -7.40
C GLY A 195 -20.23 -9.78 -5.97
N ASP A 196 -19.94 -8.87 -5.05
CA ASP A 196 -20.52 -8.91 -3.72
C ASP A 196 -21.90 -8.21 -3.77
N ALA A 197 -22.93 -8.79 -3.17
CA ALA A 197 -24.27 -8.18 -3.16
C ALA A 197 -24.50 -7.23 -1.97
N GLY A 198 -23.51 -7.06 -1.10
CA GLY A 198 -23.52 -6.12 0.02
C GLY A 198 -23.25 -6.75 1.37
#